data_AF-A0A6B3I1Q5-F1
#
_entry.id   AF-A0A6B3I1Q5-F1
#
_cell.length_a   1.000
_cell.length_b   1.000
_cell.length_c   1.000
_cell.angle_alpha   90.00
_cell.angle_beta   90.00
_cell.angle_gamma   90.00
#
_symmetry.space_group_name_H-M   'P 1'
#
loop_
_entity.id
_entity.type
_entity.pdbx_description
1 polymer ?
#
loop_
_entity_poly.entity_id
_entity_poly.type
_entity_poly.pdbx_seq_one_letter_code
_entity_poly.pdbx_strand_id
1 'polypeptide(L)'
;RDIEFNLFEVLGRDKLYGTGPFAEMDVDTAKSILDEVVRLAENELADSFADADRNPPVFDPETNTAPVPESFRKSYQSFMDSEYWRLGLP
;
A
#
# COMPACT_ATOMS: atom_id res chain seq x y z
N ARG A 1 5.81 -6.78 12.30
CA ARG A 1 6.64 -7.77 13.05
C ARG A 1 7.19 -8.95 12.22
N ASP A 2 6.39 -9.86 11.68
CA ASP A 2 6.95 -11.05 10.97
C ASP A 2 7.67 -10.68 9.67
N ILE A 3 7.16 -9.68 8.95
CA ILE A 3 7.83 -9.10 7.77
C ILE A 3 9.20 -8.54 8.15
N GLU A 4 9.30 -7.75 9.22
CA GLU A 4 10.58 -7.20 9.69
C GLU A 4 11.55 -8.29 10.13
N PHE A 5 11.06 -9.33 10.83
CA PHE A 5 11.88 -10.47 11.22
C PHE A 5 12.50 -11.15 9.99
N ASN A 6 11.67 -11.46 8.98
CA ASN A 6 12.16 -12.04 7.73
C ASN A 6 13.14 -11.11 7.02
N LEU A 7 12.85 -9.82 6.91
CA LEU A 7 13.73 -8.87 6.20
C LEU A 7 15.08 -8.68 6.88
N PHE A 8 15.10 -8.48 8.21
CA PHE A 8 16.31 -8.02 8.91
C PHE A 8 17.03 -9.14 9.65
N GLU A 9 16.32 -10.10 10.23
CA GLU A 9 16.92 -11.15 11.04
C GLU A 9 17.23 -12.41 10.21
N VAL A 10 16.44 -12.71 9.18
CA VAL A 10 16.65 -13.88 8.30
C VAL A 10 17.39 -13.51 7.02
N LEU A 11 16.92 -12.50 6.28
CA LEU A 11 17.43 -12.16 4.95
C LEU A 11 18.55 -11.11 4.96
N GLY A 12 18.81 -10.46 6.09
CA GLY A 12 19.89 -9.48 6.26
C GLY A 12 19.79 -8.29 5.29
N ARG A 13 18.57 -7.81 5.01
CA ARG A 13 18.29 -6.72 4.06
C ARG A 13 18.81 -5.36 4.52
N ASP A 14 18.96 -5.18 5.83
CA ASP A 14 19.60 -4.02 6.46
C ASP A 14 20.97 -3.71 5.86
N LYS A 15 21.73 -4.73 5.44
CA LYS A 15 23.09 -4.59 4.89
C LYS A 15 23.15 -3.89 3.53
N LEU A 16 22.02 -3.70 2.86
CA LEU A 16 21.95 -3.05 1.54
C LEU A 16 21.65 -1.56 1.64
N TYR A 17 21.09 -1.13 2.77
CA TYR A 17 20.73 0.25 3.03
C TYR A 17 21.97 1.12 3.23
N GLY A 18 21.87 2.40 2.84
CA GLY A 18 23.01 3.33 2.81
C GLY A 18 24.01 3.08 1.67
N THR A 19 23.69 2.20 0.70
CA THR A 19 24.59 1.89 -0.42
C THR A 19 23.85 1.82 -1.77
N GLY A 20 24.56 2.15 -2.85
CA GLY A 20 24.06 1.97 -4.22
C GLY A 20 22.68 2.62 -4.46
N PRO A 21 21.72 1.91 -5.08
CA PRO A 21 20.36 2.41 -5.30
C PRO A 21 19.57 2.74 -4.01
N PHE A 22 20.05 2.32 -2.84
CA PHE A 22 19.40 2.54 -1.55
C PHE A 22 20.24 3.47 -0.65
N ALA A 23 21.05 4.35 -1.24
CA ALA A 23 21.93 5.26 -0.49
C ALA A 23 21.17 6.18 0.48
N GLU A 24 19.91 6.52 0.17
CA GLU A 24 19.06 7.40 0.97
C GLU A 24 18.12 6.65 1.94
N MET A 25 18.24 5.32 2.02
CA MET A 25 17.39 4.50 2.88
C MET A 25 18.20 3.92 4.03
N ASP A 26 17.60 3.86 5.22
CA ASP A 26 18.10 3.16 6.40
C ASP A 26 17.01 2.23 6.99
N VAL A 27 17.37 1.44 8.00
CA VAL A 27 16.48 0.44 8.62
C VAL A 27 15.30 1.11 9.32
N ASP A 28 15.52 2.23 9.99
CA ASP A 28 14.48 2.91 10.76
C ASP A 28 13.44 3.56 9.84
N THR A 29 13.90 4.12 8.72
CA THR A 29 13.06 4.60 7.62
C THR A 29 12.26 3.46 7.01
N ALA A 30 12.89 2.33 6.70
CA ALA A 30 12.21 1.16 6.16
C ALA A 30 11.12 0.62 7.11
N LYS A 31 11.40 0.58 8.43
CA LYS A 31 10.40 0.20 9.44
C LYS A 31 9.26 1.21 9.53
N SER A 32 9.57 2.51 9.51
CA SER A 32 8.56 3.56 9.53
C SER A 32 7.63 3.46 8.31
N ILE A 33 8.16 3.12 7.13
CA ILE A 33 7.35 2.85 5.94
C ILE A 33 6.44 1.63 6.16
N LEU A 34 6.96 0.53 6.71
CA LEU A 34 6.16 -0.66 7.01
C LEU A 34 5.03 -0.34 7.99
N ASP A 35 5.31 0.42 9.04
CA ASP A 35 4.31 0.81 10.05
C ASP A 35 3.22 1.72 9.44
N GLU A 36 3.59 2.68 8.60
CA GLU A 36 2.61 3.54 7.92
C GLU A 36 1.78 2.78 6.88
N VAL A 37 2.36 1.83 6.16
CA VAL A 37 1.60 0.96 5.24
C VAL A 37 0.65 0.05 6.02
N VAL A 38 1.04 -0.45 7.20
CA VAL A 38 0.13 -1.19 8.10
C VAL A 38 -1.02 -0.28 8.54
N ARG A 39 -0.73 0.93 9.03
CA ARG A 39 -1.76 1.89 9.46
C ARG A 39 -2.73 2.20 8.30
N LEU A 40 -2.22 2.48 7.11
CA LEU A 40 -3.04 2.77 5.93
C LEU A 40 -3.91 1.57 5.55
N ALA A 41 -3.34 0.36 5.58
CA ALA A 41 -4.04 -0.87 5.24
C ALA A 41 -5.16 -1.21 6.23
N GLU A 42 -4.90 -1.09 7.54
CA GLU A 42 -5.85 -1.44 8.60
C GLU A 42 -6.97 -0.41 8.80
N ASN A 43 -6.76 0.83 8.34
CA ASN A 43 -7.76 1.89 8.44
C ASN A 43 -8.34 2.21 7.06
N GLU A 44 -7.75 3.16 6.33
CA GLU A 44 -8.37 3.75 5.14
C GLU A 44 -8.64 2.73 4.02
N LEU A 45 -7.78 1.72 3.84
CA LEU A 45 -8.02 0.69 2.82
C LEU A 45 -9.05 -0.35 3.26
N ALA A 46 -8.97 -0.80 4.53
CA ALA A 46 -9.91 -1.78 5.07
C ALA A 46 -11.34 -1.25 5.15
N ASP A 47 -11.54 0.06 5.33
CA ASP A 47 -12.85 0.71 5.42
C ASP A 47 -13.80 0.34 4.26
N SER A 48 -13.28 0.18 3.03
CA SER A 48 -14.10 -0.16 1.87
C SER A 48 -14.22 -1.66 1.60
N PHE A 49 -13.49 -2.51 2.33
CA PHE A 49 -13.34 -3.94 2.00
C PHE A 49 -14.68 -4.67 1.89
N ALA A 50 -15.50 -4.61 2.95
CA ALA A 50 -16.77 -5.33 2.99
C ALA A 50 -17.87 -4.63 2.17
N ASP A 51 -17.78 -3.31 2.00
CA ASP A 51 -18.75 -2.57 1.21
C ASP A 51 -18.57 -2.83 -0.29
N ALA A 52 -17.33 -2.80 -0.79
CA ALA A 52 -17.02 -3.06 -2.19
C ALA A 52 -17.36 -4.50 -2.62
N ASP A 53 -17.23 -5.48 -1.72
CA ASP A 53 -17.67 -6.87 -1.96
C ASP A 53 -19.20 -6.99 -2.07
N ARG A 54 -19.93 -6.34 -1.16
CA ARG A 54 -21.40 -6.41 -1.11
C ARG A 54 -22.09 -5.53 -2.15
N ASN A 55 -21.42 -4.47 -2.59
CA ASN A 55 -21.88 -3.52 -3.59
C ASN A 55 -20.90 -3.51 -4.78
N PRO A 56 -20.78 -4.61 -5.54
CA PRO A 56 -19.79 -4.70 -6.59
C PRO A 56 -20.10 -3.76 -7.76
N PRO A 57 -19.08 -3.34 -8.54
CA PRO A 57 -19.31 -2.60 -9.78
C PRO A 57 -20.23 -3.37 -10.74
N VAL A 58 -21.21 -2.67 -11.31
CA VAL A 58 -22.11 -3.21 -12.34
C VAL A 58 -21.76 -2.58 -13.67
N PHE A 59 -21.47 -3.41 -14.68
CA PHE A 59 -21.15 -2.94 -16.02
C PHE A 59 -22.40 -2.42 -16.74
N ASP A 60 -22.30 -1.23 -17.29
CA ASP A 60 -23.27 -0.60 -18.17
C ASP A 60 -22.80 -0.73 -19.63
N PRO A 61 -23.52 -1.50 -20.48
CA PRO A 61 -23.15 -1.70 -21.88
C PRO A 61 -23.42 -0.47 -22.77
N GLU A 62 -24.28 0.47 -22.36
CA GLU A 62 -24.57 1.67 -23.14
C GLU A 62 -23.40 2.66 -23.05
N THR A 63 -22.85 2.83 -21.86
CA THR A 63 -21.70 3.72 -21.60
C THR A 63 -20.36 3.01 -21.67
N ASN A 64 -20.35 1.67 -21.66
CA ASN A 64 -19.16 0.83 -21.51
C ASN A 64 -18.37 1.16 -20.24
N THR A 65 -19.06 1.42 -19.12
CA THR A 65 -18.43 1.73 -17.83
C THR A 65 -18.90 0.81 -16.72
N ALA A 66 -18.09 0.65 -15.68
CA ALA A 66 -18.47 -0.04 -14.44
C ALA A 66 -18.04 0.85 -13.26
N PRO A 67 -18.93 1.71 -12.74
CA PRO A 67 -18.58 2.61 -11.64
C PRO A 67 -18.30 1.81 -10.37
N VAL A 68 -17.22 2.17 -9.68
CA VAL A 68 -16.88 1.62 -8.36
C VAL A 68 -17.60 2.39 -7.23
N PRO A 69 -17.90 1.74 -6.09
CA PRO A 69 -18.49 2.39 -4.92
C PRO A 69 -17.68 3.60 -4.43
N GLU A 70 -18.37 4.57 -3.84
CA GLU A 70 -17.74 5.77 -3.28
C GLU A 70 -16.76 5.45 -2.16
N SER A 71 -17.10 4.46 -1.32
CA SER A 71 -16.23 3.92 -0.28
C SER A 71 -14.88 3.46 -0.85
N PHE A 72 -14.90 2.63 -1.89
CA PHE A 72 -13.71 2.14 -2.57
C PHE A 72 -12.92 3.27 -3.22
N ARG A 73 -13.60 4.21 -3.87
CA ARG A 73 -12.95 5.39 -4.46
C ARG A 73 -12.20 6.20 -3.41
N LYS A 74 -12.79 6.38 -2.22
CA LYS A 74 -12.15 7.08 -1.10
C LYS A 74 -10.91 6.32 -0.61
N SER A 75 -11.02 5.00 -0.37
CA SER A 75 -9.85 4.16 -0.01
C SER A 75 -8.74 4.25 -1.05
N TYR A 76 -9.09 4.17 -2.34
CA TYR A 76 -8.12 4.28 -3.43
C TYR A 76 -7.47 5.67 -3.49
N GLN A 77 -8.25 6.74 -3.27
CA GLN A 77 -7.70 8.09 -3.19
C GLN A 77 -6.68 8.22 -2.05
N SER A 78 -6.96 7.66 -0.87
CA SER A 78 -6.00 7.65 0.24
C SER A 78 -4.70 6.91 -0.10
N PHE A 79 -4.77 5.83 -0.88
CA PHE A 79 -3.57 5.14 -1.39
C PHE A 79 -2.79 5.98 -2.42
N MET A 80 -3.49 6.70 -3.29
CA MET A 80 -2.85 7.60 -4.26
C MET A 80 -2.17 8.77 -3.55
N ASP A 81 -2.84 9.37 -2.57
CA ASP A 81 -2.37 10.52 -1.78
C ASP A 81 -1.17 10.16 -0.88
N SER A 82 -1.07 8.90 -0.44
CA SER A 82 0.09 8.42 0.32
C SER A 82 1.34 8.25 -0.53
N GLU A 83 1.17 8.23 -1.86
CA GLU A 83 2.21 8.01 -2.86
C GLU A 83 2.99 6.69 -2.72
N TYR A 84 2.54 5.75 -1.88
CA TYR A 84 3.25 4.46 -1.71
C TYR A 84 3.23 3.59 -2.96
N TRP A 85 2.34 3.87 -3.93
CA TRP A 85 2.34 3.26 -5.25
C TRP A 85 3.64 3.50 -6.04
N ARG A 86 4.41 4.55 -5.70
CA ARG A 86 5.69 4.87 -6.35
C ARG A 86 6.90 4.26 -5.65
N LEU A 87 6.71 3.57 -4.53
CA LEU A 87 7.79 2.97 -3.77
C LEU A 87 8.53 1.93 -4.65
N GLY A 88 9.82 2.17 -4.90
CA GLY A 88 10.65 1.32 -5.75
C GLY A 88 10.58 1.60 -7.26
N LEU A 89 9.85 2.65 -7.68
CA LEU A 89 9.97 3.17 -9.05
C LEU A 89 11.25 4.01 -9.22
N PRO A 90 11.83 4.08 -10.43
CA PRO A 90 12.99 4.92 -10.74
C PRO A 90 12.74 6.41 -10.59
#